data_AF-A0A519Z1G1-F1
#
_entry.id   AF-A0A519Z1G1-F1
#
_cell.length_a   1.000
_cell.length_b   1.000
_cell.length_c   1.000
_cell.angle_alpha   90.00
_cell.angle_beta   90.00
_cell.angle_gamma   90.00
#
_symmetry.space_group_name_H-M   'P 1'
#
loop_
_entity.id
_entity.type
_entity.pdbx_description
1 polymer ?
#
loop_
_entity_poly.entity_id
_entity_poly.type
_entity_poly.pdbx_seq_one_letter_code
_entity_poly.pdbx_strand_id
1 'polypeptide(L)'
;MTPGWDAAGVVVAVGSAVTGFQPGDAVYGEPNFPGDGSYAEYCAAKASQFALKPTSLSFTEAAGVPLAGLTAWTALFEHGQLQPGQRVLIQGASGGVGGFAVQFAKAKGAYVIGTASAGNLDYLRQLGADEVVDYRSQPLAEAVRDVDIVLEVSPARDNAERVKAIAVLKPGGIYVSVNVDFAFDDAVRAALSQKQATGVLSNNQPRQEWLQEIARLIDAGQVKVLISQVYPLAQVADAQRESQTQRVRGKLVLQIHPNDEPA
;
A
#
# COMPACT_ATOMS: atom_id res chain seq x y z
N MET A 1 -1.07 -2.19 24.95
CA MET A 1 -0.90 -2.35 23.49
C MET A 1 -0.33 -1.04 22.97
N THR A 2 0.81 -1.09 22.30
CA THR A 2 1.40 0.08 21.62
C THR A 2 0.82 0.15 20.20
N PRO A 3 0.21 1.27 19.76
CA PRO A 3 -0.30 1.38 18.38
C PRO A 3 0.81 1.56 17.33
N GLY A 4 0.45 1.48 16.04
CA GLY A 4 1.32 1.77 14.89
C GLY A 4 2.00 0.53 14.30
N TRP A 5 1.97 0.37 12.98
CA TRP A 5 2.56 -0.81 12.31
C TRP A 5 3.60 -0.44 11.24
N ASP A 6 4.10 0.78 11.31
CA ASP A 6 5.10 1.30 10.39
C ASP A 6 6.29 1.80 11.24
N ALA A 7 7.49 1.31 10.98
CA ALA A 7 8.69 1.74 11.70
C ALA A 7 9.88 1.93 10.76
N ALA A 8 10.70 2.94 11.07
CA ALA A 8 12.06 3.06 10.57
C ALA A 8 12.95 3.61 11.69
N GLY A 9 14.14 3.05 11.84
CA GLY A 9 15.06 3.40 12.92
C GLY A 9 16.35 2.62 12.84
N VAL A 10 17.14 2.64 13.92
CA VAL A 10 18.42 1.93 13.98
C VAL A 10 18.32 0.71 14.89
N VAL A 11 18.91 -0.39 14.46
CA VAL A 11 19.05 -1.59 15.27
C VAL A 11 19.96 -1.26 16.46
N VAL A 12 19.46 -1.43 17.68
CA VAL A 12 20.25 -1.24 18.91
C VAL A 12 20.72 -2.55 19.53
N ALA A 13 20.01 -3.64 19.26
CA ALA A 13 20.33 -4.99 19.72
C ALA A 13 19.69 -6.03 18.81
N VAL A 14 20.27 -7.23 18.76
CA VAL A 14 19.74 -8.36 18.00
C VAL A 14 19.67 -9.61 18.88
N GLY A 15 18.69 -10.48 18.61
CA GLY A 15 18.62 -11.80 19.26
C GLY A 15 19.75 -12.72 18.78
N SER A 16 20.11 -13.71 19.59
CA SER A 16 21.24 -14.62 19.30
C SER A 16 21.14 -15.42 18.00
N ALA A 17 19.92 -15.61 17.48
CA ALA A 17 19.66 -16.31 16.22
C ALA A 17 19.55 -15.39 15.00
N VAL A 18 19.67 -14.07 15.18
CA VAL A 18 19.59 -13.10 14.09
C VAL A 18 20.97 -12.92 13.46
N THR A 19 21.07 -13.16 12.16
CA THR A 19 22.33 -13.07 11.40
C THR A 19 22.32 -12.00 10.31
N GLY A 20 21.15 -11.51 9.91
CA GLY A 20 20.98 -10.54 8.82
C GLY A 20 21.03 -9.07 9.23
N PHE A 21 21.23 -8.79 10.52
CA PHE A 21 21.30 -7.44 11.09
C PHE A 21 22.34 -7.36 12.19
N GLN A 22 22.86 -6.16 12.40
CA GLN A 22 23.76 -5.81 13.50
C GLN A 22 23.39 -4.45 14.11
N PRO A 23 23.79 -4.17 15.36
CA PRO A 23 23.63 -2.83 15.93
C PRO A 23 24.25 -1.75 15.02
N GLY A 24 23.53 -0.64 14.83
CA GLY A 24 23.92 0.45 13.94
C GLY A 24 23.28 0.38 12.54
N ASP A 25 22.67 -0.74 12.15
CA ASP A 25 21.99 -0.84 10.86
C ASP A 25 20.73 0.04 10.82
N ALA A 26 20.60 0.83 9.76
CA ALA A 26 19.39 1.59 9.47
C ALA A 26 18.34 0.70 8.80
N VAL A 27 17.21 0.49 9.48
CA VAL A 27 16.17 -0.46 9.07
C VAL A 27 14.80 0.19 8.96
N TYR A 28 13.91 -0.45 8.23
CA TYR A 28 12.49 -0.13 8.16
C TYR A 28 11.65 -1.40 8.02
N GLY A 29 10.40 -1.36 8.48
CA GLY A 29 9.55 -2.54 8.48
C GLY A 29 8.23 -2.37 9.21
N GLU A 30 7.51 -3.50 9.29
CA GLU A 30 6.18 -3.59 9.86
C GLU A 30 6.19 -4.52 11.09
N PRO A 31 6.35 -3.96 12.31
CA PRO A 31 6.50 -4.77 13.51
C PRO A 31 5.18 -5.46 13.90
N ASN A 32 5.28 -6.76 14.17
CA ASN A 32 4.27 -7.59 14.85
C ASN A 32 2.84 -7.48 14.30
N PHE A 33 2.62 -7.21 13.01
CA PHE A 33 1.26 -7.06 12.47
C PHE A 33 0.49 -8.41 12.42
N PRO A 34 -0.77 -8.46 12.92
CA PRO A 34 -1.40 -7.50 13.83
C PRO A 34 -0.92 -7.70 15.27
N GLY A 35 -0.66 -6.61 16.01
CA GLY A 35 -0.08 -6.70 17.35
C GLY A 35 0.56 -5.41 17.85
N ASP A 36 1.47 -5.53 18.82
CA ASP A 36 2.18 -4.39 19.43
C ASP A 36 3.10 -3.68 18.46
N GLY A 37 2.97 -2.36 18.46
CA GLY A 37 3.38 -1.49 17.39
C GLY A 37 4.59 -0.58 17.66
N SER A 38 4.66 0.47 16.85
CA SER A 38 5.82 1.35 16.67
C SER A 38 5.65 2.79 17.16
N TYR A 39 4.52 3.15 17.76
CA TYR A 39 4.33 4.48 18.36
C TYR A 39 5.08 4.59 19.70
N ALA A 40 6.40 4.41 19.65
CA ALA A 40 7.31 4.34 20.79
C ALA A 40 8.75 4.64 20.33
N GLU A 41 9.63 4.92 21.29
CA GLU A 41 11.07 5.12 21.06
C GLU A 41 11.80 3.81 20.70
N TYR A 42 11.28 2.67 21.18
CA TYR A 42 11.81 1.34 20.89
C TYR A 42 10.67 0.37 20.59
N CYS A 43 10.89 -0.52 19.64
CA CYS A 43 10.02 -1.68 19.40
C CYS A 43 10.86 -2.95 19.22
N ALA A 44 10.37 -4.07 19.75
CA ALA A 44 10.92 -5.40 19.47
C ALA A 44 10.07 -6.09 18.41
N ALA A 45 10.71 -6.66 17.39
CA ALA A 45 10.03 -7.35 16.29
C ALA A 45 10.90 -8.47 15.72
N LYS A 46 10.29 -9.34 14.90
CA LYS A 46 11.04 -10.40 14.22
C LYS A 46 11.90 -9.78 13.11
N ALA A 47 13.15 -10.22 12.98
CA ALA A 47 14.04 -9.78 11.90
C ALA A 47 13.42 -9.95 10.50
N SER A 48 12.60 -11.00 10.30
CA SER A 48 11.90 -11.26 9.04
C SER A 48 10.85 -10.20 8.65
N GLN A 49 10.53 -9.25 9.54
CA GLN A 49 9.55 -8.18 9.33
C GLN A 49 10.20 -6.85 8.94
N PHE A 50 11.54 -6.82 8.89
CA PHE A 50 12.33 -5.62 8.61
C PHE A 50 13.31 -5.87 7.48
N ALA A 51 13.69 -4.81 6.78
CA ALA A 51 14.81 -4.77 5.85
C ALA A 51 15.67 -3.54 6.12
N LEU A 52 16.85 -3.47 5.49
CA LEU A 52 17.61 -2.22 5.46
C LEU A 52 16.78 -1.14 4.78
N LYS A 53 16.77 0.06 5.36
CA LYS A 53 16.04 1.21 4.82
C LYS A 53 16.60 1.61 3.45
N PRO A 54 15.77 2.12 2.51
CA PRO A 54 16.26 2.71 1.27
C PRO A 54 17.27 3.82 1.57
N THR A 55 18.42 3.80 0.89
CA THR A 55 19.51 4.75 1.17
C THR A 55 19.14 6.19 0.79
N SER A 56 18.25 6.34 -0.19
CA SER A 56 17.79 7.63 -0.71
C SER A 56 16.78 8.37 0.19
N LEU A 57 16.16 7.69 1.15
CA LEU A 57 15.12 8.29 2.01
C LEU A 57 15.68 8.79 3.34
N SER A 58 14.95 9.66 4.04
CA SER A 58 15.13 9.87 5.47
C SER A 58 14.47 8.76 6.31
N PHE A 59 14.64 8.75 7.64
CA PHE A 59 13.90 7.79 8.49
C PHE A 59 12.40 8.09 8.49
N THR A 60 12.01 9.36 8.60
CA THR A 60 10.61 9.81 8.49
C THR A 60 9.98 9.35 7.17
N GLU A 61 10.69 9.51 6.04
CA GLU A 61 10.18 9.04 4.75
C GLU A 61 10.09 7.51 4.69
N ALA A 62 11.13 6.80 5.16
CA ALA A 62 11.15 5.34 5.17
C ALA A 62 10.03 4.76 6.06
N ALA A 63 9.70 5.39 7.19
CA ALA A 63 8.58 4.99 8.03
C ALA A 63 7.21 5.14 7.34
N GLY A 64 7.10 5.96 6.29
CA GLY A 64 5.86 6.07 5.52
C GLY A 64 5.55 4.86 4.62
N VAL A 65 6.48 3.92 4.47
CA VAL A 65 6.43 2.88 3.43
C VAL A 65 5.78 1.56 3.87
N PRO A 66 6.20 0.89 4.96
CA PRO A 66 6.09 -0.56 5.12
C PRO A 66 4.67 -1.14 4.92
N LEU A 67 3.71 -0.80 5.78
CA LEU A 67 2.34 -1.31 5.75
C LEU A 67 1.65 -1.02 4.41
N ALA A 68 1.74 0.22 3.93
CA ALA A 68 1.06 0.61 2.69
C ALA A 68 1.69 -0.02 1.46
N GLY A 69 3.03 -0.05 1.42
CA GLY A 69 3.82 -0.67 0.37
C GLY A 69 3.62 -2.18 0.33
N LEU A 70 3.73 -2.86 1.47
CA LEU A 70 3.51 -4.30 1.59
C LEU A 70 2.07 -4.70 1.26
N THR A 71 1.08 -3.89 1.65
CA THR A 71 -0.32 -4.14 1.29
C THR A 71 -0.49 -4.08 -0.23
N ALA A 72 0.05 -3.05 -0.88
CA ALA A 72 0.03 -2.92 -2.34
C ALA A 72 0.79 -4.07 -3.03
N TRP A 73 1.96 -4.42 -2.49
CA TRP A 73 2.82 -5.48 -3.02
C TRP A 73 2.16 -6.84 -2.97
N THR A 74 1.61 -7.21 -1.81
CA THR A 74 0.85 -8.46 -1.60
C THR A 74 -0.32 -8.52 -2.58
N ALA A 75 -1.10 -7.46 -2.67
CA ALA A 75 -2.29 -7.44 -3.49
C ALA A 75 -1.98 -7.54 -4.99
N LEU A 76 -0.93 -6.86 -5.47
CA LEU A 76 -0.55 -6.88 -6.89
C LEU A 76 0.17 -8.16 -7.30
N PHE A 77 1.14 -8.63 -6.51
CA PHE A 77 2.07 -9.66 -6.96
C PHE A 77 1.75 -11.04 -6.42
N GLU A 78 1.40 -11.17 -5.15
CA GLU A 78 1.03 -12.47 -4.56
C GLU A 78 -0.36 -12.90 -5.05
N HIS A 79 -1.35 -12.01 -4.96
CA HIS A 79 -2.74 -12.34 -5.28
C HIS A 79 -3.14 -11.92 -6.70
N GLY A 80 -2.72 -10.73 -7.14
CA GLY A 80 -3.01 -10.22 -8.48
C GLY A 80 -2.15 -10.87 -9.56
N GLN A 81 -1.03 -11.52 -9.19
CA GLN A 81 -0.09 -12.17 -10.11
C GLN A 81 0.36 -11.27 -11.27
N LEU A 82 0.44 -9.95 -11.03
CA LEU A 82 0.68 -8.95 -12.06
C LEU A 82 1.94 -9.25 -12.91
N GLN A 83 1.75 -9.26 -14.22
CA GLN A 83 2.80 -9.43 -15.22
C GLN A 83 2.97 -8.17 -16.08
N PRO A 84 4.16 -7.96 -16.67
CA PRO A 84 4.36 -6.89 -17.66
C PRO A 84 3.33 -6.96 -18.81
N GLY A 85 2.85 -5.81 -19.26
CA GLY A 85 1.88 -5.69 -20.35
C GLY A 85 0.42 -5.91 -19.95
N GLN A 86 0.12 -6.38 -18.74
CA GLN A 86 -1.27 -6.48 -18.27
C GLN A 86 -1.88 -5.10 -17.98
N ARG A 87 -3.21 -5.02 -18.11
CA ARG A 87 -4.02 -3.86 -17.73
C ARG A 87 -4.54 -4.03 -16.31
N VAL A 88 -4.21 -3.09 -15.41
CA VAL A 88 -4.67 -3.09 -14.02
C VAL A 88 -5.48 -1.85 -13.71
N LEU A 89 -6.66 -2.04 -13.14
CA LEU A 89 -7.48 -0.98 -12.55
C LEU A 89 -7.20 -0.90 -11.05
N ILE A 90 -6.83 0.27 -10.55
CA ILE A 90 -6.58 0.53 -9.13
C ILE A 90 -7.65 1.52 -8.63
N GLN A 91 -8.55 1.04 -7.78
CA GLN A 91 -9.59 1.85 -7.16
C GLN A 91 -9.09 2.44 -5.84
N GLY A 92 -9.22 3.76 -5.66
CA GLY A 92 -8.60 4.45 -4.52
C GLY A 92 -7.11 4.75 -4.74
N ALA A 93 -6.71 4.94 -6.00
CA ALA A 93 -5.32 5.04 -6.43
C ALA A 93 -4.55 6.22 -5.82
N SER A 94 -5.23 7.26 -5.30
CA SER A 94 -4.56 8.45 -4.75
C SER A 94 -4.25 8.35 -3.25
N GLY A 95 -4.70 7.27 -2.58
CA GLY A 95 -4.45 7.04 -1.16
C GLY A 95 -3.07 6.46 -0.87
N GLY A 96 -2.79 6.14 0.40
CA GLY A 96 -1.49 5.59 0.82
C GLY A 96 -1.14 4.27 0.11
N VAL A 97 -2.03 3.28 0.12
CA VAL A 97 -1.81 1.99 -0.57
C VAL A 97 -1.88 2.16 -2.09
N GLY A 98 -2.89 2.89 -2.58
CA GLY A 98 -3.11 3.10 -4.00
C GLY A 98 -1.93 3.78 -4.70
N GLY A 99 -1.30 4.76 -4.04
CA GLY A 99 -0.17 5.49 -4.61
C GLY A 99 1.07 4.59 -4.81
N PHE A 100 1.31 3.66 -3.88
CA PHE A 100 2.34 2.62 -4.08
C PHE A 100 1.92 1.64 -5.17
N ALA A 101 0.67 1.19 -5.18
CA ALA A 101 0.18 0.23 -6.16
C ALA A 101 0.32 0.74 -7.61
N VAL A 102 0.01 2.02 -7.87
CA VAL A 102 0.21 2.65 -9.19
C VAL A 102 1.68 2.54 -9.59
N GLN A 103 2.59 2.99 -8.73
CA GLN A 103 4.01 3.04 -9.04
C GLN A 103 4.63 1.65 -9.20
N PHE A 104 4.26 0.68 -8.35
CA PHE A 104 4.75 -0.70 -8.48
C PHE A 104 4.27 -1.36 -9.77
N ALA A 105 2.99 -1.18 -10.12
CA ALA A 105 2.46 -1.72 -11.36
C ALA A 105 3.16 -1.10 -12.59
N LYS A 106 3.39 0.22 -12.58
CA LYS A 106 4.16 0.90 -13.62
C LYS A 106 5.61 0.44 -13.69
N ALA A 107 6.29 0.28 -12.55
CA ALA A 107 7.66 -0.20 -12.51
C ALA A 107 7.82 -1.63 -13.04
N LYS A 108 6.76 -2.44 -12.99
CA LYS A 108 6.70 -3.78 -13.58
C LYS A 108 6.16 -3.81 -15.02
N GLY A 109 5.98 -2.65 -15.65
CA GLY A 109 5.60 -2.55 -17.06
C GLY A 109 4.13 -2.83 -17.35
N ALA A 110 3.25 -2.70 -16.35
CA ALA A 110 1.81 -2.78 -16.57
C ALA A 110 1.25 -1.48 -17.17
N TYR A 111 0.07 -1.61 -17.77
CA TYR A 111 -0.78 -0.49 -18.14
C TYR A 111 -1.73 -0.19 -16.99
N VAL A 112 -1.63 0.99 -16.39
CA VAL A 112 -2.28 1.33 -15.12
C VAL A 112 -3.41 2.33 -15.34
N ILE A 113 -4.59 1.94 -14.89
CA ILE A 113 -5.78 2.78 -14.83
C ILE A 113 -6.05 3.09 -13.35
N GLY A 114 -5.99 4.36 -12.96
CA GLY A 114 -6.23 4.78 -11.59
C GLY A 114 -7.55 5.53 -11.43
N THR A 115 -8.33 5.21 -10.39
CA THR A 115 -9.51 6.01 -10.04
C THR A 115 -9.26 6.89 -8.82
N ALA A 116 -9.72 8.14 -8.90
CA ALA A 116 -9.72 9.09 -7.79
C ALA A 116 -10.79 10.17 -8.02
N SER A 117 -10.95 11.10 -7.07
CA SER A 117 -11.76 12.30 -7.31
C SER A 117 -11.02 13.28 -8.23
N ALA A 118 -11.75 14.16 -8.93
CA ALA A 118 -11.20 15.17 -9.85
C ALA A 118 -9.91 15.87 -9.36
N GLY A 119 -9.87 16.31 -8.10
CA GLY A 119 -8.73 17.02 -7.52
C GLY A 119 -7.45 16.18 -7.33
N ASN A 120 -7.50 14.87 -7.60
CA ASN A 120 -6.37 13.95 -7.49
C ASN A 120 -5.93 13.36 -8.85
N LEU A 121 -6.58 13.71 -9.96
CA LEU A 121 -6.25 13.10 -11.26
C LEU A 121 -4.84 13.44 -11.74
N ASP A 122 -4.42 14.71 -11.59
CA ASP A 122 -3.05 15.12 -11.97
C ASP A 122 -2.00 14.45 -11.10
N TYR A 123 -2.31 14.23 -9.83
CA TYR A 123 -1.45 13.47 -8.94
C TYR A 123 -1.28 12.02 -9.42
N LEU A 124 -2.35 11.35 -9.85
CA LEU A 124 -2.25 9.99 -10.41
C LEU A 124 -1.39 9.95 -11.68
N ARG A 125 -1.51 10.96 -12.56
CA ARG A 125 -0.64 11.07 -13.74
C ARG A 125 0.82 11.23 -13.36
N GLN A 126 1.11 12.04 -12.34
CA GLN A 126 2.47 12.20 -11.81
C GLN A 126 3.05 10.92 -11.21
N LEU A 127 2.20 10.05 -10.63
CA LEU A 127 2.59 8.72 -10.18
C LEU A 127 2.80 7.72 -11.32
N GLY A 128 2.40 8.07 -12.55
CA GLY A 128 2.62 7.28 -13.75
C GLY A 128 1.40 6.52 -14.27
N ALA A 129 0.19 6.76 -13.74
CA ALA A 129 -1.03 6.16 -14.30
C ALA A 129 -1.19 6.55 -15.79
N ASP A 130 -1.48 5.57 -16.63
CA ASP A 130 -1.67 5.77 -18.08
C ASP A 130 -3.07 6.34 -18.38
N GLU A 131 -4.09 5.87 -17.64
CA GLU A 131 -5.45 6.40 -17.67
C GLU A 131 -5.88 6.80 -16.26
N VAL A 132 -6.64 7.90 -16.14
CA VAL A 132 -7.18 8.37 -14.87
C VAL A 132 -8.68 8.59 -15.00
N VAL A 133 -9.45 8.06 -14.06
CA VAL A 133 -10.92 8.10 -14.07
C VAL A 133 -11.41 8.84 -12.83
N ASP A 134 -12.18 9.92 -13.04
CA ASP A 134 -12.96 10.51 -11.96
C ASP A 134 -14.22 9.69 -11.71
N TYR A 135 -14.20 8.92 -10.62
CA TYR A 135 -15.27 8.00 -10.24
C TYR A 135 -16.61 8.72 -9.96
N ARG A 136 -16.61 10.06 -9.81
CA ARG A 136 -17.82 10.86 -9.58
C ARG A 136 -18.48 11.35 -10.86
N SER A 137 -17.72 11.40 -11.95
CA SER A 137 -18.14 12.06 -13.18
C SER A 137 -18.84 11.13 -14.17
N GLN A 138 -18.51 9.83 -14.14
CA GLN A 138 -19.07 8.84 -15.06
C GLN A 138 -19.01 7.42 -14.46
N PRO A 139 -19.91 6.51 -14.88
CA PRO A 139 -19.88 5.12 -14.45
C PRO A 139 -18.58 4.40 -14.84
N LEU A 140 -18.03 3.60 -13.92
CA LEU A 140 -16.78 2.86 -14.15
C LEU A 140 -16.83 1.97 -15.40
N ALA A 141 -17.96 1.30 -15.63
CA ALA A 141 -18.13 0.37 -16.75
C ALA A 141 -18.17 1.06 -18.13
N GLU A 142 -18.44 2.36 -18.18
CA GLU A 142 -18.36 3.14 -19.42
C GLU A 142 -16.91 3.57 -19.72
N ALA A 143 -16.15 3.84 -18.65
CA ALA A 143 -14.78 4.34 -18.69
C ALA A 143 -13.75 3.23 -18.94
N VAL A 144 -13.95 2.06 -18.34
CA VAL A 144 -12.94 1.00 -18.26
C VAL A 144 -13.54 -0.32 -18.74
N ARG A 145 -12.75 -1.05 -19.52
CA ARG A 145 -13.07 -2.41 -19.97
C ARG A 145 -11.79 -3.21 -20.16
N ASP A 146 -11.97 -4.52 -20.22
CA ASP A 146 -10.93 -5.49 -20.57
C ASP A 146 -9.64 -5.29 -19.75
N VAL A 147 -9.80 -5.23 -18.43
CA VAL A 147 -8.67 -5.25 -17.48
C VAL A 147 -8.38 -6.67 -17.02
N ASP A 148 -7.10 -6.97 -16.83
CA ASP A 148 -6.64 -8.27 -16.34
C ASP A 148 -6.82 -8.37 -14.81
N ILE A 149 -6.58 -7.25 -14.11
CA ILE A 149 -6.64 -7.16 -12.65
C ILE A 149 -7.45 -5.93 -12.23
N VAL A 150 -8.28 -6.09 -11.20
CA VAL A 150 -8.87 -4.99 -10.44
C VAL A 150 -8.35 -5.07 -9.01
N LEU A 151 -7.79 -3.97 -8.53
CA LEU A 151 -7.33 -3.80 -7.16
C LEU A 151 -8.19 -2.77 -6.43
N GLU A 152 -8.99 -3.23 -5.47
CA GLU A 152 -9.77 -2.39 -4.58
C GLU A 152 -8.97 -2.07 -3.31
N VAL A 153 -8.47 -0.84 -3.26
CA VAL A 153 -7.81 -0.24 -2.06
C VAL A 153 -8.56 0.99 -1.56
N SER A 154 -9.77 1.20 -2.06
CA SER A 154 -10.66 2.26 -1.62
C SER A 154 -11.29 1.93 -0.26
N PRO A 155 -11.66 2.94 0.55
CA PRO A 155 -12.34 2.70 1.83
C PRO A 155 -13.80 2.25 1.66
N ALA A 156 -14.32 2.12 0.43
CA ALA A 156 -15.68 1.69 0.20
C ALA A 156 -15.95 0.29 0.78
N ARG A 157 -17.17 0.09 1.27
CA ARG A 157 -17.68 -1.17 1.84
C ARG A 157 -19.00 -1.49 1.16
N ASP A 158 -18.95 -1.69 -0.15
CA ASP A 158 -20.13 -1.81 -0.99
C ASP A 158 -19.95 -2.92 -2.04
N ASN A 159 -20.68 -4.02 -1.87
CA ASN A 159 -20.64 -5.14 -2.78
C ASN A 159 -21.26 -4.83 -4.16
N ALA A 160 -22.18 -3.86 -4.27
CA ALA A 160 -22.70 -3.44 -5.57
C ALA A 160 -21.61 -2.74 -6.40
N GLU A 161 -20.75 -1.95 -5.76
CA GLU A 161 -19.58 -1.35 -6.42
C GLU A 161 -18.55 -2.43 -6.82
N ARG A 162 -18.35 -3.45 -5.98
CA ARG A 162 -17.50 -4.60 -6.35
C ARG A 162 -18.03 -5.32 -7.58
N VAL A 163 -19.34 -5.57 -7.68
CA VAL A 163 -19.96 -6.20 -8.86
C VAL A 163 -19.71 -5.36 -10.12
N LYS A 164 -19.86 -4.03 -10.05
CA LYS A 164 -19.55 -3.12 -11.17
C LYS A 164 -18.08 -3.18 -11.58
N ALA A 165 -17.17 -3.27 -10.62
CA ALA A 165 -15.75 -3.37 -10.88
C ALA A 165 -15.36 -4.75 -11.47
N ILE A 166 -15.99 -5.83 -11.03
CA ILE A 166 -15.82 -7.17 -11.63
C ILE A 166 -16.32 -7.19 -13.08
N ALA A 167 -17.36 -6.43 -13.40
CA ALA A 167 -17.91 -6.37 -14.76
C ALA A 167 -16.90 -5.86 -15.81
N VAL A 168 -15.88 -5.10 -15.41
CA VAL A 168 -14.84 -4.59 -16.32
C VAL A 168 -13.67 -5.55 -16.54
N LEU A 169 -13.59 -6.64 -15.76
CA LEU A 169 -12.57 -7.68 -15.96
C LEU A 169 -12.78 -8.42 -17.29
N LYS A 170 -11.65 -8.83 -17.89
CA LYS A 170 -11.63 -9.89 -18.90
C LYS A 170 -12.10 -11.22 -18.29
N PRO A 171 -12.60 -12.16 -19.12
CA PRO A 171 -12.77 -13.54 -18.68
C PRO A 171 -11.47 -14.09 -18.09
N GLY A 172 -11.52 -14.72 -16.91
CA GLY A 172 -10.31 -15.23 -16.24
C GLY A 172 -9.53 -14.20 -15.44
N GLY A 173 -9.98 -12.94 -15.38
CA GLY A 173 -9.31 -11.87 -14.64
C GLY A 173 -9.34 -12.04 -13.12
N ILE A 174 -8.61 -11.17 -12.40
CA ILE A 174 -8.46 -11.26 -10.94
C ILE A 174 -8.97 -9.99 -10.28
N TYR A 175 -9.90 -10.15 -9.34
CA TYR A 175 -10.35 -9.11 -8.43
C TYR A 175 -9.68 -9.28 -7.07
N VAL A 176 -8.91 -8.30 -6.63
CA VAL A 176 -8.24 -8.30 -5.33
C VAL A 176 -8.75 -7.12 -4.51
N SER A 177 -9.17 -7.37 -3.27
CA SER A 177 -9.60 -6.34 -2.33
C SER A 177 -8.83 -6.43 -1.04
N VAL A 178 -8.35 -5.31 -0.52
CA VAL A 178 -7.66 -5.24 0.78
C VAL A 178 -8.65 -5.06 1.95
N ASN A 179 -9.94 -4.95 1.64
CA ASN A 179 -11.02 -4.75 2.60
C ASN A 179 -11.46 -6.09 3.21
N VAL A 180 -10.55 -6.72 3.94
CA VAL A 180 -10.66 -8.09 4.47
C VAL A 180 -11.72 -8.23 5.56
N ASP A 181 -12.10 -7.11 6.17
CA ASP A 181 -13.21 -6.97 7.12
C ASP A 181 -14.60 -7.03 6.45
N PHE A 182 -14.66 -7.01 5.12
CA PHE A 182 -15.92 -6.93 4.39
C PHE A 182 -16.04 -8.04 3.34
N ALA A 183 -16.76 -9.10 3.72
CA ALA A 183 -16.88 -10.32 2.94
C ALA A 183 -17.61 -10.13 1.60
N PHE A 184 -17.26 -10.98 0.62
CA PHE A 184 -18.02 -11.12 -0.63
C PHE A 184 -19.35 -11.83 -0.36
N ASP A 185 -20.44 -11.18 -0.73
CA ASP A 185 -21.78 -11.75 -0.74
C ASP A 185 -22.04 -12.60 -2.01
N ASP A 186 -23.26 -13.13 -2.11
CA ASP A 186 -23.66 -14.00 -3.21
C ASP A 186 -23.66 -13.26 -4.56
N ALA A 187 -23.96 -11.96 -4.59
CA ALA A 187 -23.96 -11.18 -5.82
C ALA A 187 -22.53 -11.01 -6.36
N VAL A 188 -21.56 -10.72 -5.49
CA VAL A 188 -20.14 -10.66 -5.85
C VAL A 188 -19.64 -12.02 -6.34
N ARG A 189 -19.98 -13.11 -5.64
CA ARG A 189 -19.59 -14.47 -6.05
C ARG A 189 -20.19 -14.87 -7.40
N ALA A 190 -21.45 -14.51 -7.65
CA ALA A 190 -22.10 -14.73 -8.94
C ALA A 190 -21.41 -13.94 -10.06
N ALA A 191 -21.08 -12.67 -9.83
CA ALA A 191 -20.39 -11.83 -10.81
C ALA A 191 -18.99 -12.38 -11.15
N LEU A 192 -18.22 -12.82 -10.15
CA LEU A 192 -16.92 -13.48 -10.35
C LEU A 192 -17.08 -14.75 -11.19
N SER A 193 -18.05 -15.61 -10.84
CA SER A 193 -18.31 -16.85 -11.57
C SER A 193 -18.70 -16.58 -13.04
N GLN A 194 -19.56 -15.59 -13.29
CA GLN A 194 -19.95 -15.19 -14.65
C GLN A 194 -18.76 -14.72 -15.50
N LYS A 195 -17.79 -14.05 -14.87
CA LYS A 195 -16.53 -13.62 -15.50
C LYS A 195 -15.45 -14.69 -15.51
N GLN A 196 -15.70 -15.88 -14.97
CA GLN A 196 -14.68 -16.90 -14.75
C GLN A 196 -13.47 -16.34 -13.99
N ALA A 197 -13.72 -15.32 -13.15
CA ALA A 197 -12.70 -14.53 -12.49
C ALA A 197 -12.40 -15.07 -11.09
N THR A 198 -11.19 -14.79 -10.62
CA THR A 198 -10.78 -15.09 -9.25
C THR A 198 -11.03 -13.88 -8.36
N GLY A 199 -11.64 -14.07 -7.19
CA GLY A 199 -11.82 -13.02 -6.19
C GLY A 199 -11.03 -13.33 -4.93
N VAL A 200 -10.23 -12.36 -4.46
CA VAL A 200 -9.38 -12.52 -3.27
C VAL A 200 -9.56 -11.35 -2.30
N LEU A 201 -9.73 -11.66 -1.01
CA LEU A 201 -9.54 -10.71 0.08
C LEU A 201 -8.09 -10.82 0.55
N SER A 202 -7.29 -9.80 0.26
CA SER A 202 -5.84 -9.78 0.43
C SER A 202 -5.45 -9.27 1.82
N ASN A 203 -5.08 -10.19 2.71
CA ASN A 203 -4.44 -9.83 3.97
C ASN A 203 -2.99 -9.38 3.74
N ASN A 204 -2.60 -8.28 4.38
CA ASN A 204 -1.22 -7.81 4.36
C ASN A 204 -0.27 -8.83 5.01
N GLN A 205 0.96 -8.92 4.52
CA GLN A 205 1.99 -9.84 5.03
C GLN A 205 3.33 -9.12 5.25
N PRO A 206 3.82 -9.01 6.50
CA PRO A 206 5.16 -8.50 6.78
C PRO A 206 6.23 -9.45 6.25
N ARG A 207 6.95 -9.03 5.21
CA ARG A 207 7.99 -9.84 4.54
C ARG A 207 9.22 -9.02 4.19
N GLN A 208 10.36 -9.43 4.74
CA GLN A 208 11.65 -8.81 4.49
C GLN A 208 12.01 -8.79 2.99
N GLU A 209 11.75 -9.88 2.26
CA GLU A 209 12.10 -9.98 0.84
C GLU A 209 11.37 -8.93 -0.02
N TRP A 210 10.13 -8.60 0.34
CA TRP A 210 9.35 -7.59 -0.38
C TRP A 210 9.77 -6.18 0.00
N LEU A 211 10.10 -5.93 1.27
CA LEU A 211 10.70 -4.66 1.68
C LEU A 211 12.04 -4.41 0.98
N GLN A 212 12.86 -5.45 0.75
CA GLN A 212 14.12 -5.28 0.01
C GLN A 212 13.87 -4.85 -1.45
N GLU A 213 12.92 -5.46 -2.14
CA GLU A 213 12.58 -5.06 -3.51
C GLU A 213 11.93 -3.67 -3.57
N ILE A 214 11.06 -3.33 -2.62
CA ILE A 214 10.49 -1.99 -2.49
C ILE A 214 11.60 -0.96 -2.31
N ALA A 215 12.58 -1.24 -1.44
CA ALA A 215 13.71 -0.35 -1.24
C ALA A 215 14.54 -0.16 -2.51
N ARG A 216 14.76 -1.23 -3.27
CA ARG A 216 15.45 -1.16 -4.56
C ARG A 216 14.72 -0.27 -5.57
N LEU A 217 13.39 -0.35 -5.64
CA LEU A 217 12.59 0.50 -6.54
C LEU A 217 12.63 1.98 -6.13
N ILE A 218 12.63 2.24 -4.82
CA ILE A 218 12.74 3.60 -4.26
C ILE A 218 14.12 4.18 -4.58
N ASP A 219 15.21 3.46 -4.28
CA ASP A 219 16.58 3.91 -4.54
C ASP A 219 16.86 4.08 -6.05
N ALA A 220 16.17 3.31 -6.91
CA ALA A 220 16.21 3.50 -8.37
C ALA A 220 15.36 4.69 -8.86
N GLY A 221 14.68 5.42 -7.97
CA GLY A 221 13.81 6.55 -8.31
C GLY A 221 12.51 6.17 -9.03
N GLN A 222 12.17 4.88 -9.07
CA GLN A 222 10.97 4.36 -9.73
C GLN A 222 9.72 4.49 -8.86
N VAL A 223 9.92 4.63 -7.54
CA VAL A 223 8.85 4.79 -6.55
C VAL A 223 9.19 5.98 -5.67
N LYS A 224 8.25 6.91 -5.56
CA LYS A 224 8.33 8.09 -4.70
C LYS A 224 7.40 7.92 -3.50
N VAL A 225 7.88 8.36 -2.34
CA VAL A 225 7.11 8.38 -1.10
C VAL A 225 6.53 9.78 -0.91
N LEU A 226 5.21 9.87 -0.74
CA LEU A 226 4.55 11.14 -0.42
C LEU A 226 4.21 11.19 1.06
N ILE A 227 4.96 12.00 1.80
CA ILE A 227 4.63 12.37 3.18
C ILE A 227 3.78 13.63 3.13
N SER A 228 2.53 13.53 3.58
CA SER A 228 1.59 14.65 3.64
C SER A 228 1.91 15.59 4.78
N GLN A 229 2.22 15.01 5.94
CA GLN A 229 2.44 15.73 7.18
C GLN A 229 3.24 14.86 8.14
N VAL A 230 4.08 15.50 8.93
CA VAL A 230 4.85 14.89 10.01
C VAL A 230 4.34 15.47 11.33
N TYR A 231 4.10 14.59 12.30
CA TYR A 231 3.71 14.96 13.66
C TYR A 231 4.75 14.44 14.65
N PRO A 232 5.09 15.17 15.72
CA PRO A 232 5.81 14.56 16.83
C PRO A 232 4.93 13.50 17.51
N LEU A 233 5.55 12.50 18.15
CA LEU A 233 4.83 11.44 18.88
C LEU A 233 3.81 12.01 19.89
N ALA A 234 4.13 13.13 20.56
CA ALA A 234 3.24 13.82 21.49
C ALA A 234 1.90 14.28 20.87
N GLN A 235 1.83 14.42 19.54
CA GLN A 235 0.66 14.82 18.78
C GLN A 235 -0.02 13.63 18.06
N VAL A 236 0.25 12.39 18.48
CA VAL A 236 -0.36 11.18 17.88
C VAL A 236 -1.88 11.25 17.79
N ALA A 237 -2.55 11.88 18.76
CA ALA A 237 -4.00 12.02 18.76
C ALA A 237 -4.50 12.93 17.61
N ASP A 238 -3.76 13.99 17.28
CA ASP A 238 -4.07 14.87 16.14
C ASP A 238 -3.83 14.15 14.82
N ALA A 239 -2.70 13.45 14.69
CA ALA A 239 -2.39 12.65 13.50
C ALA A 239 -3.49 11.60 13.22
N GLN A 240 -3.99 10.93 14.27
CA GLN A 240 -5.07 9.95 14.15
C GLN A 240 -6.41 10.60 13.76
N ARG A 241 -6.75 11.76 14.34
CA ARG A 241 -7.95 12.52 13.93
C ARG A 241 -7.89 12.91 12.46
N GLU A 242 -6.75 13.38 11.98
CA GLU A 242 -6.58 13.74 10.56
C GLU A 242 -6.69 12.51 9.66
N SER A 243 -6.04 11.40 10.02
CA SER A 243 -6.11 10.13 9.29
C SER A 243 -7.57 9.66 9.11
N GLN A 244 -8.37 9.74 10.18
CA GLN A 244 -9.77 9.33 10.19
C GLN A 244 -10.68 10.15 9.26
N THR A 245 -10.23 11.32 8.80
CA THR A 245 -10.98 12.08 7.78
C THR A 245 -11.01 11.40 6.42
N GLN A 246 -10.10 10.44 6.17
CA GLN A 246 -9.92 9.74 4.89
C GLN A 246 -9.64 10.66 3.69
N ARG A 247 -9.16 11.89 3.96
CA ARG A 247 -8.86 12.91 2.94
C ARG A 247 -7.37 13.15 2.72
N VAL A 248 -6.52 12.53 3.54
CA VAL A 248 -5.07 12.62 3.43
C VAL A 248 -4.61 12.06 2.08
N ARG A 249 -3.73 12.81 1.41
CA ARG A 249 -3.03 12.34 0.21
C ARG A 249 -1.65 11.84 0.63
N GLY A 250 -1.33 10.57 0.35
CA GLY A 250 -0.07 9.97 0.82
C GLY A 250 -0.15 9.52 2.28
N LYS A 251 0.88 9.83 3.08
CA LYS A 251 1.06 9.29 4.44
C LYS A 251 1.22 10.39 5.48
N LEU A 252 0.62 10.19 6.65
CA LEU A 252 1.00 10.89 7.87
C LEU A 252 2.07 10.05 8.58
N VAL A 253 3.11 10.70 9.09
CA VAL A 253 4.19 10.02 9.83
C VAL A 253 4.35 10.63 11.21
N LEU A 254 4.59 9.78 12.20
CA LEU A 254 5.01 10.21 13.52
C LEU A 254 6.54 10.26 13.57
N GLN A 255 7.09 11.43 13.81
CA GLN A 255 8.50 11.62 14.12
C GLN A 255 8.72 11.36 15.60
N ILE A 256 9.56 10.38 15.89
CA ILE A 256 9.90 9.97 17.26
C ILE A 256 11.06 10.82 17.79
N HIS A 257 12.06 11.11 16.96
CA HIS A 257 13.22 11.93 17.32
C HIS A 257 13.30 13.24 16.50
N PRO A 258 13.58 14.41 17.12
CA PRO A 258 13.43 15.73 16.50
C PRO A 258 14.27 16.02 15.24
N ASN A 259 15.30 15.22 14.93
CA ASN A 259 16.27 15.52 13.88
C ASN A 259 16.33 14.51 12.73
N ASP A 260 15.42 13.52 12.68
CA ASP A 260 15.59 12.37 11.75
C ASP A 260 16.93 11.63 11.97
N GLU A 261 17.56 11.86 13.12
CA GLU A 261 18.78 11.20 13.58
C GLU A 261 18.39 9.96 14.39
N PRO A 262 19.15 8.86 14.26
CA PRO A 262 18.97 7.71 15.11
C PRO A 262 19.38 8.03 16.56
N ALA A 263 18.69 7.39 17.52
CA ALA A 263 19.07 7.39 18.93
C ALA A 263 20.40 6.67 19.18
#